data_AF-A0AAJ7T8R5-F1
#
_entry.id   AF-A0AAJ7T8R5-F1
#
_cell.length_a   1.000
_cell.length_b   1.000
_cell.length_c   1.000
_cell.angle_alpha   90.00
_cell.angle_beta   90.00
_cell.angle_gamma   90.00
#
_symmetry.space_group_name_H-M   'P 1'
#
loop_
_entity.id
_entity.type
_entity.pdbx_description
1 polymer ?
#
loop_
_entity_poly.entity_id
_entity_poly.type
_entity_poly.pdbx_seq_one_letter_code
_entity_poly.pdbx_strand_id
1 'polypeptide(L)' 'MAEQAAERINSARETLDTLMEMSRLLNTGLDAESLAVCVRLCEQGVNPEALASVIRELRREAEALRAAENTVGGRPG' A
#
# COMPACT_ATOMS: atom_id res chain seq x y z
N MET A 1 14.05 16.70 -25.11
CA MET A 1 12.82 16.76 -24.28
C MET A 1 12.24 15.37 -24.04
N ALA A 2 11.95 14.58 -25.08
CA ALA A 2 11.44 13.19 -24.92
C ALA A 2 12.40 12.24 -24.17
N GLU A 3 13.70 12.29 -24.47
CA GLU A 3 14.74 11.49 -23.81
C GLU A 3 14.74 11.66 -22.27
N GLN A 4 14.71 12.90 -21.80
CA GLN A 4 14.72 13.23 -20.36
C GLN A 4 13.45 12.78 -19.64
N ALA A 5 12.30 12.75 -20.34
CA ALA A 5 11.07 12.24 -19.76
C ALA A 5 11.14 10.71 -19.59
N ALA A 6 11.73 9.99 -20.55
CA ALA A 6 11.94 8.56 -20.46
C ALA A 6 12.91 8.18 -19.33
N GLU A 7 14.01 8.93 -19.17
CA GLU A 7 14.96 8.74 -18.06
C GLU A 7 14.30 8.93 -16.69
N ARG A 8 13.47 9.96 -16.53
CA ARG A 8 12.72 10.20 -15.28
C ARG A 8 11.75 9.07 -14.97
N ILE A 9 11.04 8.54 -15.98
CA ILE A 9 10.12 7.42 -15.81
C ILE A 9 10.88 6.16 -15.40
N ASN A 10 12.03 5.88 -16.02
CA ASN A 10 12.86 4.74 -15.67
C ASN A 10 13.39 4.83 -14.23
N SER A 11 13.87 6.01 -13.82
CA SER A 11 14.34 6.23 -12.45
C SER A 11 13.21 6.10 -11.41
N ALA A 12 12.03 6.64 -11.71
CA ALA A 12 10.85 6.48 -10.84
C ALA A 12 10.43 5.00 -10.72
N ARG A 13 10.55 4.22 -11.79
CA ARG A 13 10.27 2.79 -11.76
C ARG A 13 11.28 2.03 -10.90
N GLU A 14 12.56 2.29 -11.08
CA GLU A 14 13.64 1.62 -10.34
C GLU A 14 13.58 1.90 -8.82
N THR A 15 13.25 3.15 -8.46
CA THR A 15 13.02 3.52 -7.05
C THR A 15 11.80 2.80 -6.46
N LEU A 16 10.71 2.69 -7.20
CA LEU A 16 9.50 1.99 -6.77
C LEU A 16 9.73 0.47 -6.65
N ASP A 17 10.47 -0.12 -7.58
CA ASP A 17 10.87 -1.53 -7.54
C ASP A 17 11.74 -1.83 -6.31
N THR A 18 12.70 -0.94 -6.00
CA THR A 18 13.53 -1.02 -4.79
C THR A 18 12.67 -0.94 -3.52
N LEU A 19 11.75 0.02 -3.45
CA LEU A 19 10.84 0.16 -2.30
C LEU A 19 9.92 -1.06 -2.14
N MET A 20 9.48 -1.66 -3.25
CA MET A 20 8.69 -2.90 -3.22
C MET A 20 9.50 -4.09 -2.68
N GLU A 21 10.77 -4.19 -3.02
CA GLU A 21 11.66 -5.21 -2.45
C GLU A 21 11.83 -5.02 -0.94
N MET A 22 12.09 -3.79 -0.49
CA MET A 22 12.15 -3.46 0.94
C MET A 22 10.84 -3.81 1.65
N SER A 23 9.69 -3.48 1.05
CA SER A 23 8.35 -3.79 1.58
C SER A 23 8.13 -5.29 1.76
N ARG A 24 8.61 -6.10 0.80
CA ARG A 24 8.55 -7.57 0.88
C ARG A 24 9.45 -8.13 1.97
N LEU A 25 10.69 -7.63 2.08
CA LEU A 25 11.63 -8.04 3.11
C LEU A 25 11.12 -7.72 4.53
N LEU A 26 10.50 -6.55 4.71
CA LEU A 26 9.89 -6.12 5.97
C LEU A 26 8.49 -6.70 6.19
N ASN A 27 7.98 -7.48 5.23
CA ASN A 27 6.69 -8.14 5.27
C ASN A 27 5.54 -7.18 5.63
N THR A 28 5.55 -5.96 5.07
CA THR A 28 4.52 -4.95 5.36
C THR A 28 3.14 -5.33 4.80
N GLY A 29 3.12 -6.26 3.85
CA GLY A 29 1.92 -6.72 3.16
C GLY A 29 1.31 -5.68 2.21
N LEU A 30 2.04 -4.62 1.84
CA LEU A 30 1.62 -3.66 0.82
C LEU A 30 1.86 -4.20 -0.59
N ASP A 31 0.85 -4.11 -1.44
CA ASP A 31 0.96 -4.34 -2.88
C ASP A 31 1.51 -3.09 -3.60
N ALA A 32 1.85 -3.24 -4.88
CA ALA A 32 2.49 -2.19 -5.67
C ALA A 32 1.65 -0.92 -5.82
N GLU A 33 0.33 -1.06 -5.91
CA GLU A 33 -0.58 0.09 -6.03
C GLU A 33 -0.66 0.82 -4.69
N SER A 34 -0.87 0.10 -3.59
CA SER A 34 -0.89 0.68 -2.24
C SER A 34 0.42 1.38 -1.89
N LEU A 35 1.57 0.79 -2.23
CA LEU A 35 2.87 1.40 -1.96
C LEU A 35 3.06 2.69 -2.77
N ALA A 36 2.68 2.70 -4.04
CA ALA A 36 2.75 3.90 -4.88
C ALA A 36 1.89 5.05 -4.31
N VAL A 37 0.70 4.73 -3.78
CA VAL A 37 -0.14 5.70 -3.09
C VAL A 37 0.54 6.23 -1.83
N CYS A 38 1.15 5.36 -1.03
CA CYS A 38 1.88 5.77 0.18
C CYS A 38 3.04 6.71 -0.15
N VAL A 39 3.83 6.40 -1.19
CA VAL A 39 4.92 7.26 -1.66
C VAL A 39 4.38 8.65 -2.03
N ARG A 40 3.30 8.71 -2.82
CA ARG A 40 2.71 10.00 -3.24
C ARG A 40 2.16 10.82 -2.08
N LEU A 41 1.60 10.16 -1.06
CA LEU A 41 1.15 10.84 0.17
C LEU A 41 2.34 11.38 0.98
N CYS A 42 3.41 10.59 1.12
CA CYS A 42 4.64 11.04 1.77
C CYS A 42 5.28 12.23 1.02
N GLU A 43 5.29 12.21 -0.32
CA GLU A 43 5.76 13.32 -1.15
C GLU A 43 4.94 14.61 -0.96
N GLN A 44 3.66 14.48 -0.58
CA GLN A 44 2.78 15.61 -0.23
C GLN A 44 3.00 16.13 1.20
N GLY A 45 3.94 15.53 1.95
CA GLY A 45 4.26 15.92 3.33
C GLY A 45 3.40 15.25 4.40
N VAL A 46 2.67 14.18 4.05
CA VAL A 46 1.96 13.36 5.05
C VAL A 46 2.98 12.65 5.94
N ASN A 47 2.71 12.64 7.25
CA ASN A 47 3.56 11.93 8.21
C ASN A 47 3.48 10.40 7.96
N PRO A 48 4.60 9.71 7.67
CA PRO A 48 4.62 8.28 7.39
C PRO A 48 4.16 7.43 8.59
N GLU A 49 4.40 7.87 9.83
CA GLU A 49 3.98 7.14 11.03
C GLU A 49 2.46 7.19 11.20
N ALA A 50 1.86 8.36 10.97
CA ALA A 50 0.40 8.53 11.00
C ALA A 50 -0.26 7.72 9.88
N LEU A 51 0.31 7.76 8.66
CA LEU A 51 -0.15 6.98 7.53
C LEU A 51 -0.10 5.47 7.83
N ALA A 52 0.98 4.99 8.43
CA ALA A 52 1.09 3.58 8.84
C ALA A 52 0.03 3.18 9.86
N SER A 53 -0.30 4.06 10.82
CA SER A 53 -1.38 3.82 11.78
C SER A 53 -2.73 3.65 11.08
N VAL A 54 -3.06 4.58 10.17
CA VAL A 54 -4.33 4.54 9.42
C VAL A 54 -4.43 3.28 8.56
N ILE A 55 -3.35 2.89 7.86
CA ILE A 55 -3.34 1.67 7.05
C ILE A 55 -3.60 0.42 7.89
N ARG A 56 -2.99 0.33 9.09
CA ARG A 56 -3.18 -0.80 10.01
C ARG A 56 -4.62 -0.87 10.51
N GLU A 57 -5.20 0.28 10.84
CA GLU A 57 -6.58 0.37 11.33
C GLU A 57 -7.58 -0.02 10.24
N LEU A 58 -7.44 0.52 9.02
CA LEU A 58 -8.30 0.16 7.88
C LEU A 58 -8.22 -1.33 7.55
N ARG A 59 -7.03 -1.94 7.61
CA ARG A 59 -6.88 -3.40 7.39
C ARG A 59 -7.61 -4.20 8.46
N ARG A 60 -7.46 -3.85 9.72
CA ARG A 60 -8.15 -4.50 10.84
C ARG A 60 -9.67 -4.38 10.69
N GLU A 61 -10.18 -3.20 10.35
CA GLU A 61 -11.62 -2.99 10.14
C GLU A 61 -12.14 -3.80 8.95
N ALA A 62 -11.41 -3.82 7.83
CA ALA A 62 -11.79 -4.62 6.65
C ALA A 62 -11.83 -6.13 6.96
N GLU A 63 -10.88 -6.63 7.75
CA GLU A 63 -10.89 -8.02 8.22
C GLU A 63 -12.08 -8.29 9.15
N ALA A 64 -12.37 -7.38 10.09
CA ALA A 64 -13.50 -7.50 11.00
C ALA A 64 -14.85 -7.51 10.25
N LEU A 65 -15.01 -6.66 9.23
CA LEU A 65 -16.20 -6.63 8.37
C LEU A 65 -16.38 -7.96 7.62
N ARG A 66 -15.31 -8.47 6.99
CA ARG A 66 -15.33 -9.77 6.30
C ARG A 66 -15.67 -10.93 7.25
N ALA A 67 -15.13 -10.90 8.47
CA ALA A 67 -15.44 -11.89 9.48
C ALA A 67 -16.91 -11.82 9.92
N ALA A 68 -17.44 -10.61 10.13
CA ALA A 68 -18.84 -10.40 10.47
C ALA A 68 -19.79 -10.89 9.36
N GLU A 69 -19.49 -10.61 8.09
CA GLU A 69 -20.25 -11.12 6.94
C GLU A 69 -20.30 -12.66 6.91
N ASN A 70 -19.17 -13.33 7.18
CA ASN A 70 -19.12 -14.80 7.27
C ASN A 70 -19.95 -15.36 8.43
N THR A 71 -20.05 -14.65 9.56
CA THR A 71 -20.88 -15.11 10.69
C THR A 71 -22.38 -14.92 10.46
N VAL A 72 -22.79 -13.93 9.65
CA VAL A 72 -24.19 -13.66 9.33
C VAL A 72 -24.69 -14.53 8.16
N GLY A 73 -23.80 -14.97 7.27
CA GLY A 73 -24.12 -15.86 6.14
C GLY A 73 -24.20 -17.35 6.48
N GLY A 74 -23.88 -17.75 7.72
CA GLY A 74 -23.98 -19.14 8.19
C GLY A 74 -25.43 -19.57 8.37
N ARG A 75 -26.10 -19.99 7.30
CA ARG A 75 -27.27 -20.87 7.41
C ARG A 75 -26.83 -22.15 8.12
N PRO A 76 -27.35 -22.51 9.30
CA PRO A 76 -27.26 -23.89 9.76
C PRO A 76 -28.14 -24.72 8.82
N GLY A 77 -27.49 -25.54 8.00
CA GLY A 77 -28.11 -26.66 7.28
C GLY A 77 -27.92 -27.93 8.08
#